data_AF-A0A3M1GRM2-F1
#
_entry.id   AF-A0A3M1GRM2-F1
#
_cell.length_a   1.000
_cell.length_b   1.000
_cell.length_c   1.000
_cell.angle_alpha   90.00
_cell.angle_beta   90.00
_cell.angle_gamma   90.00
#
_symmetry.space_group_name_H-M   'P 1'
#
loop_
_entity.id
_entity.type
_entity.pdbx_description
1 polymer ?
#
loop_
_entity_poly.entity_id
_entity_poly.type
_entity_poly.pdbx_seq_one_letter_code
_entity_poly.pdbx_strand_id
1 'polypeptide(L)' 'MTSADPSAKTPFPHRGLDHLAIAVNDTEEALKLWRDTFGFPVLYSEVVNDGTIRLTHLDLGNT' A
#
# COMPACT_ATOMS: atom_id res chain seq x y z
N MET A 1 0.03 11.60 38.79
CA MET A 1 -0.65 11.59 37.47
C MET A 1 -0.26 12.88 36.76
N THR A 2 0.77 12.86 35.91
CA THR A 2 1.19 14.04 35.15
C THR A 2 0.38 14.09 33.87
N SER A 3 -0.46 15.12 33.71
CA SER A 3 -1.17 15.41 32.46
C SER A 3 -0.15 15.77 31.37
N ALA A 4 -0.20 15.09 30.23
CA ALA A 4 0.58 15.47 29.07
C ALA A 4 0.16 16.87 28.58
N ASP A 5 1.14 17.68 28.18
CA ASP A 5 0.94 19.02 27.61
C ASP A 5 0.25 18.93 26.23
N PRO A 6 -0.94 19.52 26.05
CA PRO A 6 -1.67 19.51 24.78
C PRO A 6 -0.99 20.30 23.66
N SER A 7 0.09 21.04 23.94
CA SER A 7 0.86 21.83 22.96
C SER A 7 2.03 21.07 22.31
N ALA A 8 2.31 19.82 22.71
CA ALA A 8 3.44 19.07 22.18
C ALA A 8 3.21 18.64 20.72
N LYS A 9 3.71 19.44 19.76
CA LYS A 9 3.74 19.06 18.34
C LYS A 9 4.70 17.88 18.16
N THR A 10 4.17 16.77 17.66
CA THR A 10 4.97 15.59 17.31
C THR A 10 6.10 16.02 16.37
N PRO A 11 7.38 15.75 16.69
CA PRO A 11 8.52 16.29 15.96
C PRO A 11 8.57 15.87 14.48
N PHE A 12 7.76 14.87 14.10
CA PHE A 12 7.56 14.43 12.71
C PHE A 12 6.07 14.12 12.47
N PRO A 13 5.27 15.09 12.00
CA PRO A 13 3.89 14.83 11.64
C PRO A 13 3.86 13.88 10.44
N HIS A 14 3.26 12.71 10.63
CA HIS A 14 3.02 11.71 9.59
C HIS A 14 1.53 11.61 9.32
N ARG A 15 1.15 11.29 8.07
CA ARG A 15 -0.26 11.18 7.64
C ARG A 15 -0.81 9.75 7.66
N GLY A 16 -0.03 8.80 8.17
CA GLY A 16 -0.31 7.37 8.10
C GLY A 16 0.55 6.65 7.06
N LEU A 17 0.29 5.36 6.87
CA LEU A 17 0.90 4.55 5.84
C LEU A 17 0.09 4.70 4.55
N ASP A 18 0.76 5.10 3.46
CA ASP A 18 0.12 5.29 2.15
C ASP A 18 -0.11 3.95 1.44
N HIS A 19 0.94 3.15 1.29
CA HIS A 19 0.88 1.81 0.69
C HIS A 19 2.07 0.94 1.14
N LEU A 20 2.00 -0.36 0.83
CA LEU A 20 3.09 -1.32 0.94
C LEU A 20 3.36 -1.94 -0.43
N ALA A 21 4.54 -1.69 -1.00
CA ALA A 21 4.95 -2.30 -2.26
C ALA A 21 5.62 -3.67 -2.01
N ILE A 22 5.21 -4.70 -2.76
CA ILE A 22 5.76 -6.05 -2.68
C ILE A 22 6.28 -6.44 -4.05
N ALA A 23 7.59 -6.69 -4.16
CA ALA A 23 8.18 -7.25 -5.38
C ALA A 23 7.83 -8.74 -5.49
N VAL A 24 7.35 -9.14 -6.66
CA VAL A 24 6.98 -10.53 -6.97
C VAL A 24 7.64 -10.96 -8.26
N ASN A 25 7.87 -12.26 -8.41
CA ASN A 25 8.47 -12.81 -9.63
C ASN A 25 7.50 -12.76 -10.81
N ASP A 26 6.21 -12.95 -10.56
CA ASP A 26 5.13 -12.91 -11.56
C ASP A 26 3.89 -12.26 -10.95
N THR A 27 3.37 -11.23 -11.61
CA THR A 27 2.21 -10.46 -11.14
C THR A 27 0.92 -11.29 -11.16
N GLU A 28 0.67 -12.06 -12.21
CA GLU A 28 -0.58 -12.83 -12.33
C GLU A 28 -0.59 -14.00 -11.35
N GLU A 29 0.57 -14.63 -11.11
CA GLU A 29 0.68 -15.66 -10.08
C GLU A 29 0.40 -15.10 -8.68
N ALA A 30 0.92 -13.90 -8.37
CA ALA A 30 0.62 -13.24 -7.09
C ALA A 30 -0.87 -12.89 -6.97
N LEU A 31 -1.54 -12.49 -8.05
CA LEU A 31 -2.96 -12.13 -8.02
C LEU A 31 -3.88 -13.31 -7.69
N LYS A 32 -3.48 -14.56 -7.98
CA LYS A 32 -4.24 -15.73 -7.51
C LYS A 32 -4.41 -15.77 -5.99
N LEU A 33 -3.39 -15.30 -5.26
CA LEU A 33 -3.49 -15.17 -3.82
C LEU A 33 -4.24 -13.90 -3.43
N TRP A 34 -3.76 -12.74 -3.87
CA TRP A 34 -4.26 -11.46 -3.35
C TRP A 34 -5.66 -11.09 -3.85
N ARG A 35 -5.93 -11.26 -5.14
CA ARG A 35 -7.23 -10.97 -5.76
C ARG A 35 -8.17 -12.15 -5.61
N ASP A 36 -7.74 -13.36 -5.99
CA ASP A 36 -8.67 -14.49 -6.11
C ASP A 36 -8.93 -15.20 -4.77
N THR A 37 -7.94 -15.25 -3.87
CA THR A 37 -8.10 -15.91 -2.55
C THR A 37 -8.52 -14.92 -1.46
N PHE A 38 -7.84 -13.77 -1.35
CA PHE A 38 -8.16 -12.76 -0.33
C PHE A 38 -9.22 -11.74 -0.77
N GLY A 39 -9.53 -11.65 -2.06
CA GLY A 39 -10.60 -10.79 -2.56
C GLY A 39 -10.24 -9.32 -2.69
N PHE A 40 -8.95 -8.95 -2.66
CA PHE A 40 -8.57 -7.53 -2.79
C PHE A 40 -8.79 -7.02 -4.22
N PRO A 41 -9.60 -5.96 -4.43
CA PRO A 41 -9.86 -5.41 -5.74
C PRO A 41 -8.59 -4.87 -6.40
N VAL A 42 -8.37 -5.19 -7.67
CA VAL A 42 -7.34 -4.52 -8.48
C VAL A 42 -7.90 -3.16 -8.90
N LEU A 43 -7.21 -2.08 -8.51
CA LEU A 43 -7.59 -0.72 -8.89
C LEU A 43 -7.03 -0.35 -10.27
N TYR A 44 -5.75 -0.63 -10.51
CA TYR A 44 -5.07 -0.40 -11.79
C TYR A 44 -3.81 -1.26 -11.92
N SER A 45 -3.40 -1.54 -13.16
CA SER A 45 -2.17 -2.25 -13.50
C SER A 45 -1.49 -1.56 -14.68
N GLU A 46 -0.26 -1.09 -14.45
CA GLU A 46 0.47 -0.27 -15.41
C GLU A 46 1.90 -0.77 -15.59
N VAL A 47 2.43 -0.62 -16.79
CA VAL A 47 3.85 -0.84 -17.07
C VAL A 47 4.56 0.50 -16.95
N VAL A 48 5.53 0.59 -16.04
CA VAL A 48 6.23 1.82 -15.67
C VAL A 48 7.75 1.63 -15.78
N ASN A 49 8.50 2.72 -15.56
CA ASN A 49 9.97 2.73 -15.59
C ASN A 49 10.54 2.13 -16.90
N ASP A 50 10.13 2.73 -18.03
CA ASP A 50 10.57 2.34 -19.37
C ASP A 50 10.35 0.86 -19.72
N GLY A 51 9.30 0.25 -19.17
CA GLY A 51 8.99 -1.16 -19.43
C GLY A 51 9.54 -2.14 -18.40
N THR A 52 10.28 -1.65 -17.40
CA THR A 52 11.01 -2.52 -16.46
C THR A 52 10.09 -3.14 -15.41
N ILE A 53 9.00 -2.46 -15.03
CA ILE A 53 8.15 -2.87 -13.90
C ILE A 53 6.69 -2.88 -14.33
N ARG A 54 5.96 -3.96 -13.99
CA ARG A 54 4.50 -3.94 -13.91
C ARG A 54 4.09 -3.65 -12.47
N LEU A 55 3.41 -2.53 -12.27
CA LEU A 55 2.88 -2.11 -10.98
C LEU A 55 1.37 -2.35 -10.96
N THR A 56 0.90 -3.25 -10.09
CA THR A 56 -0.52 -3.55 -9.91
C THR A 56 -0.94 -3.16 -8.50
N HIS A 57 -1.90 -2.23 -8.40
CA HIS A 57 -2.40 -1.75 -7.11
C HIS A 57 -3.67 -2.49 -6.70
N LEU A 58 -3.69 -2.89 -5.42
CA LEU A 58 -4.80 -3.57 -4.77
C LEU A 58 -5.37 -2.67 -3.68
N ASP A 59 -6.69 -2.64 -3.56
CA ASP A 59 -7.37 -1.93 -2.48
C ASP A 59 -7.45 -2.78 -1.20
N LEU A 60 -6.94 -2.23 -0.11
CA LEU A 60 -6.92 -2.83 1.23
C LEU A 60 -7.71 -2.00 2.26
N GLY A 61 -8.55 -1.06 1.82
CA GLY A 61 -9.59 -0.46 2.67
C GLY A 61 -9.18 0.77 3.50
N ASN A 62 -8.35 1.66 2.96
CA ASN A 62 -8.05 2.96 3.55
C ASN A 62 -8.68 4.09 2.71
N THR A 63 -9.96 4.41 2.97
CA THR A 63 -10.72 5.52 2.35
C THR A 63 -11.07 6.60 3.35
#